data_AF-A0A0C1Y2J7-F1
#
_entry.id   AF-A0A0C1Y2J7-F1
#
_cell.length_a   1.000
_cell.length_b   1.000
_cell.length_c   1.000
_cell.angle_alpha   90.00
_cell.angle_beta   90.00
_cell.angle_gamma   90.00
#
_symmetry.space_group_name_H-M   'P 1'
#
loop_
_entity.id
_entity.type
_entity.pdbx_description
1 polymer ?
#
loop_
_entity_poly.entity_id
_entity_poly.type
_entity_poly.pdbx_seq_one_letter_code
_entity_poly.pdbx_strand_id
1 'polypeptide(L)'
;MNKLALMGIAAAAATASMVAAAPAEAALFTVGGTQYEVTTIEGFFPDFLSTLENQVWWGDATLATEFATVVNDDLGLPNGDSTSGNTNILGPIFLYQELIPGSTALGSAWNTTQNPPSAAPAAAIGGVRSTFAVATEVAESVPEPMTLLGLGAVGLVGAGSALKRQRSAKA
;
A
#
# COMPACT_ATOMS: atom_id res chain seq x y z
N MET A 1 21.32 48.28 -58.49
CA MET A 1 20.09 47.82 -57.80
C MET A 1 20.41 46.49 -57.15
N ASN A 2 20.46 46.47 -55.82
CA ASN A 2 21.04 45.38 -55.03
C ASN A 2 20.07 44.21 -54.90
N LYS A 3 20.58 43.01 -55.17
CA LYS A 3 19.99 41.71 -54.83
C LYS A 3 20.27 41.40 -53.34
N LEU A 4 19.45 40.50 -52.77
CA LEU A 4 19.53 39.84 -51.46
C LEU A 4 18.58 40.36 -50.38
N ALA A 5 17.54 39.56 -50.11
CA ALA A 5 17.09 39.28 -48.75
C ALA A 5 16.48 37.86 -48.74
N LEU A 6 17.29 36.93 -48.26
CA LEU A 6 16.97 35.56 -47.89
C LEU A 6 16.51 35.59 -46.43
N MET A 7 15.34 35.05 -46.07
CA MET A 7 15.06 34.73 -44.67
C MET A 7 14.05 33.59 -44.57
N GLY A 8 14.56 32.42 -44.17
CA GLY A 8 13.81 31.18 -44.01
C GLY A 8 12.98 31.15 -42.73
N ILE A 9 11.86 30.44 -42.80
CA ILE A 9 11.00 30.15 -41.66
C ILE A 9 11.33 28.73 -41.21
N ALA A 10 12.00 28.58 -40.07
CA ALA A 10 12.20 27.30 -39.42
C ALA A 10 11.00 27.02 -38.50
N ALA A 11 10.22 25.99 -38.83
CA ALA A 11 9.13 25.50 -37.98
C ALA A 11 9.72 24.61 -36.87
N ALA A 12 9.66 25.09 -35.63
CA ALA A 12 10.01 24.29 -34.45
C ALA A 12 8.80 23.43 -34.06
N ALA A 13 8.85 22.13 -34.37
CA ALA A 13 7.90 21.15 -33.87
C ALA A 13 8.24 20.84 -32.40
N ALA A 14 7.41 21.31 -31.47
CA ALA A 14 7.51 20.95 -30.06
C ALA A 14 6.88 19.56 -29.86
N THR A 15 7.72 18.54 -29.71
CA THR A 15 7.31 17.21 -29.27
C THR A 15 6.95 17.30 -27.78
N ALA A 16 5.66 17.28 -27.47
CA ALA A 16 5.19 17.18 -26.09
C ALA A 16 5.46 15.75 -25.59
N SER A 17 6.52 15.59 -24.78
CA SER A 17 6.77 14.35 -24.05
C SER A 17 5.68 14.18 -22.99
N MET A 18 4.74 13.28 -23.25
CA MET A 18 3.79 12.84 -22.22
C MET A 18 4.56 11.99 -21.20
N VAL A 19 4.93 12.61 -20.09
CA VAL A 19 5.40 11.88 -18.91
C VAL A 19 4.17 11.21 -18.30
N ALA A 20 4.04 9.90 -18.51
CA ALA A 20 3.08 9.10 -17.74
C ALA A 20 3.52 9.14 -16.27
N ALA A 21 2.69 9.70 -15.40
CA ALA A 21 2.92 9.63 -13.96
C ALA A 21 2.87 8.15 -13.55
N ALA A 22 3.97 7.63 -12.99
CA ALA A 22 3.96 6.30 -12.40
C ALA A 22 2.96 6.29 -11.23
N PRO A 23 2.15 5.23 -11.06
CA PRO A 23 1.29 5.10 -9.89
C PRO A 23 2.14 5.14 -8.62
N ALA A 24 1.64 5.78 -7.56
CA ALA A 24 2.31 5.82 -6.26
C ALA A 24 2.59 4.38 -5.79
N GLU A 25 3.86 4.07 -5.56
CA GLU A 25 4.30 2.73 -5.16
C GLU A 25 3.75 2.42 -3.77
N ALA A 26 3.03 1.30 -3.63
CA ALA A 26 2.53 0.86 -2.34
C ALA A 26 3.68 0.36 -1.46
N ALA A 27 3.62 0.64 -0.15
CA ALA A 27 4.64 0.21 0.80
C ALA A 27 4.03 -0.57 1.98
N LEU A 28 4.85 -1.43 2.58
CA LEU A 28 4.44 -2.30 3.67
C LEU A 28 4.67 -1.63 5.03
N PHE A 29 3.63 -1.57 5.85
CA PHE A 29 3.67 -1.00 7.19
C PHE A 29 3.08 -1.97 8.20
N THR A 30 3.61 -1.98 9.42
CA THR A 30 3.07 -2.77 10.53
C THR A 30 2.37 -1.85 11.52
N VAL A 31 1.07 -2.01 11.69
CA VAL A 31 0.23 -1.23 12.63
C VAL A 31 -0.51 -2.19 13.56
N GLY A 32 -0.38 -2.00 14.87
CA GLY A 32 -1.01 -2.90 15.86
C GLY A 32 -0.58 -4.37 15.73
N GLY A 33 0.58 -4.65 15.13
CA GLY A 33 1.07 -6.01 14.87
C GLY A 33 0.56 -6.67 13.58
N THR A 34 -0.30 -6.00 12.82
CA THR A 34 -0.79 -6.46 11.51
C THR A 34 -0.04 -5.75 10.38
N GLN A 35 0.29 -6.46 9.31
CA GLN A 35 0.95 -5.89 8.14
C GLN A 35 -0.08 -5.40 7.11
N TYR A 36 0.13 -4.18 6.63
CA TYR A 36 -0.71 -3.53 5.63
C TYR A 36 0.13 -3.07 4.45
N GLU A 37 -0.40 -3.26 3.25
CA GLU A 37 0.06 -2.59 2.04
C GLU A 37 -0.69 -1.26 1.93
N VAL A 38 0.03 -0.15 2.09
CA VAL A 38 -0.53 1.20 2.07
C VAL A 38 -0.09 1.92 0.81
N THR A 39 -1.05 2.53 0.13
CA THR A 39 -0.85 3.38 -1.06
C THR A 39 -1.63 4.68 -0.91
N THR A 40 -1.55 5.55 -1.91
CA THR A 40 -2.26 6.83 -1.92
C THR A 40 -3.14 7.00 -3.16
N ILE A 41 -4.25 7.71 -2.98
CA ILE A 41 -5.12 8.18 -4.06
C ILE A 41 -5.27 9.70 -3.96
N GLU A 42 -5.34 10.40 -5.09
CA GLU A 42 -5.40 11.86 -5.10
C GLU A 42 -6.66 12.38 -5.83
N GLY A 43 -7.44 13.22 -5.17
CA GLY A 43 -8.67 13.76 -5.72
C GLY A 43 -9.52 14.49 -4.68
N PHE A 44 -10.82 14.60 -4.92
CA PHE A 44 -11.74 15.15 -3.95
C PHE A 44 -12.34 14.03 -3.10
N PHE A 45 -12.47 14.27 -1.80
CA PHE A 45 -13.02 13.30 -0.84
C PHE A 45 -14.36 12.66 -1.31
N PRO A 46 -15.37 13.44 -1.80
CA PRO A 46 -16.64 12.85 -2.19
C PRO A 46 -16.55 11.83 -3.32
N ASP A 47 -15.53 11.94 -4.18
CA ASP A 47 -15.33 11.02 -5.32
C ASP A 47 -14.84 9.63 -4.86
N PHE A 48 -14.27 9.53 -3.65
CA PHE A 48 -13.69 8.30 -3.12
C PHE A 48 -14.36 7.81 -1.84
N LEU A 49 -15.49 8.39 -1.44
CA LEU A 49 -16.15 8.09 -0.16
C LEU A 49 -16.32 6.59 0.06
N SER A 50 -16.85 5.85 -0.92
CA SER A 50 -17.04 4.40 -0.79
C SER A 50 -15.75 3.62 -0.59
N THR A 51 -14.62 4.08 -1.13
CA THR A 51 -13.32 3.44 -0.92
C THR A 51 -12.78 3.75 0.47
N LEU A 52 -12.94 5.00 0.90
CA LEU A 52 -12.45 5.50 2.19
C LEU A 52 -13.24 4.95 3.38
N GLU A 53 -14.54 4.72 3.22
CA GLU A 53 -15.40 4.07 4.23
C GLU A 53 -15.05 2.60 4.48
N ASN A 54 -14.41 1.94 3.51
CA ASN A 54 -13.98 0.55 3.62
C ASN A 54 -12.61 0.39 4.28
N GLN A 55 -11.96 1.48 4.71
CA GLN A 55 -10.66 1.40 5.35
C GLN A 55 -10.77 0.90 6.79
N VAL A 56 -9.77 0.15 7.25
CA VAL A 56 -9.76 -0.50 8.58
C VAL A 56 -9.84 0.50 9.74
N TRP A 57 -9.40 1.74 9.54
CA TRP A 57 -9.48 2.82 10.53
C TRP A 57 -10.76 3.66 10.43
N TRP A 58 -11.68 3.35 9.52
CA TRP A 58 -12.93 4.10 9.43
C TRP A 58 -13.75 3.96 10.71
N GLY A 59 -14.23 5.08 11.25
CA GLY A 59 -14.89 5.17 12.55
C GLY A 59 -13.94 5.18 13.75
N ASP A 60 -12.63 5.01 13.56
CA ASP A 60 -11.63 4.96 14.63
C ASP A 60 -10.51 6.00 14.43
N ALA A 61 -10.70 7.15 15.08
CA ALA A 61 -9.74 8.26 15.02
C ALA A 61 -8.38 7.90 15.66
N THR A 62 -8.37 6.98 16.64
CA THR A 62 -7.13 6.52 17.28
C THR A 62 -6.33 5.68 16.31
N LEU A 63 -6.97 4.68 15.69
CA LEU A 63 -6.31 3.84 14.69
C LEU A 63 -5.82 4.65 13.48
N ALA A 64 -6.61 5.60 12.99
CA ALA A 64 -6.18 6.49 11.89
C ALA A 64 -4.93 7.30 12.25
N THR A 65 -4.80 7.71 13.51
CA THR A 65 -3.63 8.45 14.02
C THR A 65 -2.41 7.54 14.18
N GLU A 66 -2.60 6.28 14.57
CA GLU A 66 -1.54 5.27 14.57
C GLU A 66 -1.00 5.04 13.16
N PHE A 67 -1.89 4.84 12.18
CA PHE A 67 -1.51 4.72 10.78
C PHE A 67 -0.75 5.96 10.28
N ALA A 68 -1.25 7.16 10.53
CA ALA A 68 -0.57 8.40 10.16
C ALA A 68 0.83 8.54 10.80
N THR A 69 0.99 8.03 12.02
CA THR A 69 2.29 8.01 12.73
C THR A 69 3.25 7.01 12.12
N VAL A 70 2.78 5.81 11.80
CA VAL A 70 3.61 4.73 11.24
C VAL A 70 4.02 5.04 9.80
N VAL A 71 3.10 5.55 8.98
CA VAL A 71 3.35 5.84 7.57
C VAL A 71 4.15 7.13 7.38
N ASN A 72 3.90 8.15 8.21
CA ASN A 72 4.65 9.41 8.21
C ASN A 72 4.80 10.00 6.77
N ASP A 73 6.02 10.09 6.25
CA ASP A 73 6.39 10.62 4.94
C ASP A 73 7.01 9.54 4.02
N ASP A 74 6.94 8.27 4.41
CA ASP A 74 7.59 7.15 3.70
C ASP A 74 6.99 6.89 2.32
N LEU A 75 5.74 7.31 2.07
CA LEU A 75 5.08 7.23 0.76
C LEU A 75 5.43 8.41 -0.18
N GLY A 76 6.45 9.20 0.17
CA GLY A 76 6.92 10.34 -0.62
C GLY A 76 6.28 11.67 -0.24
N LEU A 77 6.79 12.75 -0.82
CA LEU A 77 6.33 14.13 -0.61
C LEU A 77 6.14 14.86 -1.94
N PRO A 78 5.16 15.77 -2.06
CA PRO A 78 4.12 16.09 -1.06
C PRO A 78 2.92 15.12 -1.14
N ASN A 79 2.55 14.51 -0.01
CA ASN A 79 1.33 13.72 0.13
C ASN A 79 0.22 14.49 0.88
N GLY A 80 0.35 15.81 1.01
CA GLY A 80 -0.64 16.70 1.62
C GLY A 80 -1.50 17.47 0.61
N ASP A 81 -2.22 18.50 1.10
CA ASP A 81 -3.01 19.41 0.27
C ASP A 81 -2.10 20.28 -0.61
N SER A 82 -1.97 19.88 -1.89
CA SER A 82 -1.22 20.61 -2.91
C SER A 82 -1.77 22.03 -3.17
N THR A 83 -2.96 22.36 -2.68
CA THR A 83 -3.75 23.53 -3.13
C THR A 83 -3.91 24.62 -2.08
N SER A 84 -3.95 24.30 -0.78
CA SER A 84 -4.19 25.32 0.26
C SER A 84 -2.96 26.14 0.67
N GLY A 85 -1.76 25.81 0.16
CA GLY A 85 -0.52 26.45 0.60
C GLY A 85 -0.19 26.16 2.07
N ASN A 86 -0.93 25.26 2.73
CA ASN A 86 -0.65 24.80 4.08
C ASN A 86 0.42 23.71 4.04
N THR A 87 1.69 24.13 4.08
CA THR A 87 2.90 23.30 3.99
C THR A 87 3.08 22.32 5.16
N ASN A 88 2.10 22.24 6.07
CA ASN A 88 2.25 21.61 7.37
C ASN A 88 1.73 20.17 7.40
N ILE A 89 1.00 19.75 6.36
CA ILE A 89 0.60 18.35 6.15
C ILE A 89 1.56 17.76 5.13
N LEU A 90 2.42 16.84 5.56
CA LEU A 90 3.42 16.23 4.69
C LEU A 90 3.00 14.83 4.23
N GLY A 91 2.38 14.05 5.13
CA GLY A 91 1.92 12.68 4.86
C GLY A 91 0.50 12.61 4.29
N PRO A 92 0.10 11.43 3.78
CA PRO A 92 -1.25 11.20 3.27
C PRO A 92 -2.28 11.28 4.40
N ILE A 93 -3.52 11.63 4.02
CA ILE A 93 -4.61 11.77 4.97
C ILE A 93 -5.31 10.42 5.17
N PHE A 94 -5.40 9.99 6.43
CA PHE A 94 -6.17 8.85 6.89
C PHE A 94 -7.54 9.35 7.34
N LEU A 95 -8.50 9.41 6.40
CA LEU A 95 -9.88 9.79 6.70
C LEU A 95 -10.58 8.72 7.51
N TYR A 96 -11.23 9.11 8.60
CA TYR A 96 -11.89 8.17 9.52
C TYR A 96 -13.36 8.49 9.77
N GLN A 97 -13.86 9.66 9.37
CA GLN A 97 -15.26 10.01 9.59
C GLN A 97 -15.73 11.07 8.61
N GLU A 98 -16.97 10.95 8.16
CA GLU A 98 -17.68 12.04 7.51
C GLU A 98 -18.41 12.91 8.54
N LEU A 99 -18.22 14.23 8.47
CA LEU A 99 -18.88 15.20 9.34
C LEU A 99 -20.16 15.77 8.69
N ILE A 100 -20.09 16.06 7.39
CA ILE A 100 -21.21 16.52 6.58
C ILE A 100 -21.28 15.62 5.34
N PRO A 101 -22.38 14.88 5.14
CA PRO A 101 -22.58 14.00 3.99
C PRO A 101 -22.24 14.65 2.65
N GLY A 102 -21.30 14.05 1.92
CA GLY A 102 -20.80 14.45 0.61
C GLY A 102 -19.98 15.75 0.60
N SER A 103 -19.61 16.31 1.74
CA SER A 103 -19.02 17.66 1.82
C SER A 103 -17.75 17.71 2.65
N THR A 104 -17.78 17.15 3.86
CA THR A 104 -16.72 17.40 4.84
C THR A 104 -16.42 16.14 5.63
N ALA A 105 -15.14 15.79 5.72
CA ALA A 105 -14.66 14.65 6.49
C ALA A 105 -13.56 15.06 7.47
N LEU A 106 -13.35 14.21 8.48
CA LEU A 106 -12.25 14.29 9.43
C LEU A 106 -11.20 13.24 9.05
N GLY A 107 -9.93 13.65 9.10
CA GLY A 107 -8.80 12.76 8.92
C GLY A 107 -7.68 13.03 9.91
N SER A 108 -6.74 12.11 9.96
CA SER A 108 -5.46 12.25 10.62
C SER A 108 -4.35 12.26 9.57
N ALA A 109 -3.32 13.07 9.79
CA ALA A 109 -2.16 13.12 8.91
C ALA A 109 -0.93 13.50 9.72
N TRP A 110 0.25 13.13 9.23
CA TRP A 110 1.50 13.52 9.86
C TRP A 110 1.75 15.02 9.69
N ASN A 111 1.99 15.70 10.82
CA ASN A 111 2.19 17.14 10.86
C ASN A 111 3.55 17.49 11.49
N THR A 112 4.42 18.12 10.71
CA THR A 112 5.77 18.51 11.15
C THR A 112 5.86 19.85 11.86
N THR A 113 4.76 20.61 11.91
CA THR A 113 4.70 21.86 12.70
C THR A 113 4.50 21.62 14.18
N GLN A 114 4.09 20.43 14.57
CA GLN A 114 4.11 20.02 15.97
C GLN A 114 5.56 19.70 16.37
N ASN A 115 5.93 20.02 17.61
CA ASN A 115 7.24 19.70 18.17
C ASN A 115 7.07 18.84 19.43
N PRO A 116 7.32 17.52 19.36
CA PRO A 116 7.76 16.78 18.17
C PRO A 116 6.67 16.65 17.10
N PRO A 117 7.03 16.43 15.82
CA PRO A 117 6.06 16.08 14.79
C PRO A 117 5.20 14.92 15.27
N SER A 118 3.89 15.05 15.12
CA SER A 118 2.97 14.00 15.53
C SER A 118 1.75 13.98 14.62
N ALA A 119 1.15 12.80 14.49
CA ALA A 119 -0.16 12.69 13.88
C ALA A 119 -1.18 13.35 14.82
N ALA A 120 -1.97 14.27 14.28
CA ALA A 120 -3.03 14.92 15.02
C ALA A 120 -4.37 14.70 14.31
N PRO A 121 -5.42 14.32 15.04
CA PRO A 121 -6.74 14.24 14.46
C PRO A 121 -7.26 15.62 14.06
N ALA A 122 -8.09 15.61 13.02
CA ALA A 122 -9.07 16.62 12.66
C ALA A 122 -8.50 17.90 12.03
N ALA A 123 -8.23 17.81 10.72
CA ALA A 123 -8.64 18.87 9.81
C ALA A 123 -9.96 18.45 9.16
N ALA A 124 -10.95 19.35 9.15
CA ALA A 124 -12.12 19.21 8.30
C ALA A 124 -11.69 19.39 6.84
N ILE A 125 -11.80 18.34 6.05
CA ILE A 125 -11.42 18.34 4.64
C ILE A 125 -12.70 18.41 3.82
N GLY A 126 -12.87 19.50 3.09
CA GLY A 126 -14.00 19.69 2.17
C GLY A 126 -13.64 20.63 1.04
N GLY A 127 -14.00 20.25 -0.18
CA GLY A 127 -13.83 21.10 -1.38
C GLY A 127 -12.39 21.34 -1.83
N VAL A 128 -11.41 20.64 -1.28
CA VAL A 128 -10.00 20.70 -1.70
C VAL A 128 -9.55 19.35 -2.25
N ARG A 129 -8.63 19.40 -3.23
CA ARG A 129 -7.99 18.20 -3.76
C ARG A 129 -6.92 17.77 -2.76
N SER A 130 -6.91 16.49 -2.41
CA SER A 130 -6.02 15.97 -1.38
C SER A 130 -5.57 14.55 -1.71
N THR A 131 -4.46 14.16 -1.10
CA THR A 131 -3.93 12.79 -1.17
C THR A 131 -4.39 12.02 0.06
N PHE A 132 -5.14 10.95 -0.18
CA PHE A 132 -5.70 10.09 0.86
C PHE A 132 -4.96 8.75 0.89
N ALA A 133 -4.78 8.21 2.10
CA ALA A 133 -4.22 6.88 2.27
C ALA A 133 -5.28 5.80 2.04
N VAL A 134 -4.86 4.68 1.46
CA VAL A 134 -5.66 3.47 1.28
C VAL A 134 -4.78 2.30 1.69
N ALA A 135 -5.30 1.39 2.51
CA ALA A 135 -4.61 0.21 2.98
C ALA A 135 -5.36 -1.07 2.61
N THR A 136 -4.59 -2.10 2.30
CA THR A 136 -5.07 -3.47 2.19
C THR A 136 -4.29 -4.33 3.18
N GLU A 137 -5.01 -5.12 3.99
CA GLU A 137 -4.36 -6.07 4.89
C GLU A 137 -3.60 -7.12 4.07
N VAL A 138 -2.33 -7.35 4.41
CA VAL A 138 -1.55 -8.41 3.79
C VAL A 138 -1.92 -9.72 4.45
N ALA A 139 -2.65 -10.57 3.72
CA ALA A 139 -2.98 -11.89 4.20
C ALA A 139 -1.70 -12.66 4.55
N GLU A 140 -1.56 -13.07 5.80
CA GLU A 140 -0.50 -13.99 6.18
C GLU A 140 -0.66 -15.25 5.31
N SER A 141 0.43 -15.69 4.68
CA SER A 141 0.42 -16.95 3.96
C SER A 141 0.09 -18.05 4.95
N VAL A 142 -1.16 -18.52 4.96
CA VAL A 142 -1.58 -19.65 5.77
C VAL A 142 -0.65 -20.80 5.37
N PRO A 143 0.16 -21.35 6.28
CA PRO A 143 1.00 -22.48 5.95
C PRO A 143 0.08 -23.54 5.39
N GLU A 144 0.27 -23.91 4.12
CA GLU A 144 -0.47 -25.04 3.56
C GLU A 144 -0.34 -26.16 4.59
N PRO A 145 -1.46 -26.82 4.99
CA PRO A 145 -1.38 -27.94 5.89
C PRO A 145 -0.43 -28.91 5.22
N MET A 146 0.82 -28.94 5.70
CA MET A 146 1.85 -29.80 5.14
C MET A 146 1.17 -31.14 5.01
N THR A 147 1.19 -31.68 3.80
CA THR A 147 0.69 -32.99 3.45
C THR A 147 1.29 -34.01 4.42
N LEU A 148 0.71 -34.10 5.61
CA LEU A 148 0.97 -35.03 6.71
C LEU A 148 0.34 -36.39 6.35
N LEU A 149 0.34 -36.68 5.05
CA LEU A 149 -0.16 -37.87 4.38
C LEU A 149 0.98 -38.58 3.63
N GLY A 150 2.23 -38.10 3.75
CA GLY A 150 3.40 -38.72 3.11
C GLY A 150 4.23 -39.68 3.96
N LEU A 151 3.88 -39.92 5.24
CA LEU A 151 4.66 -40.77 6.16
C LEU A 151 4.00 -42.10 6.54
N GLY A 152 3.05 -42.60 5.74
CA GLY A 152 2.39 -43.88 5.97
C GLY A 152 2.59 -44.86 4.81
N ALA A 153 3.35 -45.93 5.07
CA ALA A 153 3.37 -47.21 4.34
C ALA A 153 4.22 -47.34 3.06
N VAL A 154 5.55 -47.44 3.22
CA VAL A 154 6.34 -48.42 2.43
C VAL A 154 7.33 -49.12 3.37
N GLY A 155 6.83 -50.08 4.14
CA GLY A 155 7.64 -51.01 4.91
C GLY A 155 6.99 -52.39 4.87
N LEU A 156 7.79 -53.40 4.56
CA LEU A 156 7.52 -54.85 4.58
C LEU A 156 6.94 -55.50 3.30
N VAL A 157 7.76 -55.61 2.27
CA VAL A 157 7.76 -56.80 1.39
C VAL A 157 9.19 -57.25 1.18
N GLY A 158 9.56 -58.45 1.67
CA GLY A 158 10.80 -59.11 1.23
C GLY A 158 11.62 -59.89 2.26
N ALA A 159 11.01 -60.62 3.20
CA ALA A 159 11.71 -61.69 3.92
C ALA A 159 11.09 -63.04 3.53
N GLY A 160 11.63 -63.68 2.50
CA GLY A 160 11.04 -64.91 1.95
C GLY A 160 11.93 -65.62 0.93
N SER A 161 13.18 -65.93 1.29
CA SER A 161 14.00 -66.84 0.50
C SER A 161 14.67 -67.90 1.39
N ALA A 162 14.04 -69.07 1.35
CA ALA A 162 14.68 -70.38 1.27
C ALA A 162 15.58 -70.83 2.44
N LEU A 163 14.94 -71.26 3.54
CA LEU A 163 15.47 -72.32 4.38
C LEU A 163 15.43 -73.66 3.60
N LYS A 164 16.45 -73.90 2.76
CA LYS A 164 16.70 -75.22 2.18
C LYS A 164 17.42 -76.07 3.22
N ARG A 165 16.65 -76.92 3.91
CA ARG A 165 17.15 -78.09 4.65
C ARG A 165 18.06 -78.92 3.74
N GLN A 166 19.27 -79.24 4.19
CA GLN A 166 19.83 -80.57 3.97
C GLN A 166 20.48 -81.09 5.25
N ARG A 167 19.93 -82.23 5.67
CA ARG A 167 20.46 -83.20 6.62
C ARG A 167 21.68 -83.90 6.00
N SER A 168 22.61 -84.29 6.87
CA SER A 168 23.53 -85.45 6.82
C SER A 168 24.91 -85.02 7.29
N ALA A 169 25.65 -85.73 8.13
CA ALA A 169 25.42 -86.93 8.92
C ALA A 169 26.55 -86.95 9.98
N LYS A 170 26.31 -87.58 11.13
CA LYS A 170 27.33 -87.89 12.12
C LYS A 170 27.36 -89.41 12.29
N ALA A 171 28.45 -90.03 11.88
CA ALA A 171 29.02 -91.27 12.42
C ALA A 171 30.44 -91.37 11.88
#